data_AF-A0A7C6JGQ1-F1
#
_entry.id   AF-A0A7C6JGQ1-F1
#
_cell.length_a   1.000
_cell.length_b   1.000
_cell.length_c   1.000
_cell.angle_alpha   90.00
_cell.angle_beta   90.00
_cell.angle_gamma   90.00
#
_symmetry.space_group_name_H-M   'P 1'
#
loop_
_entity.id
_entity.type
_entity.pdbx_description
1 polymer ?
#
loop_
_entity_poly.entity_id
_entity_poly.type
_entity_poly.pdbx_seq_one_letter_code
_entity_poly.pdbx_strand_id
1 'polypeptide(L)'
;MKTKMNVDRSKGVWFKAEQWEDLTGGLPVYRGLSRPLAEDKITLYAPSDRAPKNIPEAAHRMIDDWFFEQFGVHYRTQAVFGTGSLDMARARMGEEGEVVLIRPNADFTFCWSPHSYDLFGEYAQLSSDDEIASMLEKLQFTAENLEQAIMSGNEIMLACESFTAERVRSI
;
A
#
# COMPACT_ATOMS: atom_id res chain seq x y z
N MET A 1 17.10 -5.78 13.27
CA MET A 1 16.15 -5.91 14.40
C MET A 1 14.76 -5.77 13.81
N LYS A 2 13.87 -6.75 13.99
CA LYS A 2 12.52 -6.72 13.42
C LYS A 2 11.65 -5.81 14.30
N THR A 3 11.39 -4.59 13.87
CA THR A 3 10.49 -3.69 14.58
C THR A 3 9.06 -4.17 14.32
N LYS A 4 8.32 -4.52 15.37
CA LYS A 4 6.88 -4.82 15.25
C LYS A 4 6.17 -3.55 14.78
N MET A 5 5.23 -3.70 13.84
CA MET A 5 4.37 -2.59 13.41
C MET A 5 3.60 -2.04 14.62
N ASN A 6 3.56 -0.72 14.77
CA ASN A 6 2.77 -0.07 15.81
C ASN A 6 1.37 0.18 15.25
N VAL A 7 0.41 -0.68 15.62
CA VAL A 7 -0.95 -0.70 15.09
C VAL A 7 -1.98 -0.83 16.20
N ASP A 8 -3.13 -0.19 16.02
CA ASP A 8 -4.31 -0.38 16.87
C ASP A 8 -5.24 -1.41 16.21
N ARG A 9 -5.13 -2.67 16.65
CA ARG A 9 -5.96 -3.77 16.13
C ARG A 9 -7.44 -3.69 16.52
N SER A 10 -7.82 -2.78 17.42
CA SER A 10 -9.23 -2.52 17.71
C SER A 10 -9.91 -1.70 16.61
N LYS A 11 -9.12 -1.09 15.73
CA LYS A 11 -9.56 -0.33 14.56
C LYS A 11 -9.23 -1.07 13.26
N GLY A 12 -9.96 -0.70 12.21
CA GLY A 12 -9.82 -1.28 10.87
C GLY A 12 -10.33 -2.72 10.77
N VAL A 13 -10.06 -3.34 9.63
CA VAL A 13 -10.42 -4.74 9.35
C VAL A 13 -9.15 -5.54 9.13
N TRP A 14 -8.97 -6.62 9.88
CA TRP A 14 -7.80 -7.48 9.82
C TRP A 14 -8.17 -8.85 9.26
N PHE A 15 -7.36 -9.31 8.31
CA PHE A 15 -7.54 -10.55 7.58
C PHE A 15 -6.38 -11.50 7.87
N LYS A 16 -6.65 -12.80 7.80
CA LYS A 16 -5.63 -13.85 7.84
C LYS A 16 -5.02 -14.01 6.46
N ALA A 17 -3.71 -14.32 6.40
CA ALA A 17 -3.02 -14.56 5.13
C ALA A 17 -3.65 -15.68 4.29
N GLU A 18 -4.27 -16.67 4.94
CA GLU A 18 -5.00 -17.76 4.28
C GLU A 18 -6.25 -17.32 3.53
N GLN A 19 -6.80 -16.14 3.85
CA GLN A 19 -7.95 -15.55 3.15
C GLN A 19 -7.55 -14.81 1.87
N TRP A 20 -6.25 -14.73 1.55
CA TRP A 20 -5.75 -13.91 0.44
C TRP A 20 -6.42 -14.25 -0.89
N GLU A 21 -6.45 -15.52 -1.29
CA GLU A 21 -7.02 -15.93 -2.57
C GLU A 21 -8.53 -15.63 -2.67
N ASP A 22 -9.27 -15.83 -1.59
CA ASP A 22 -10.70 -15.52 -1.53
C ASP A 22 -10.96 -14.02 -1.61
N LEU A 23 -10.13 -13.20 -0.97
CA LEU A 23 -10.25 -11.74 -0.96
C LEU A 23 -9.86 -11.09 -2.29
N THR A 24 -8.91 -11.68 -3.01
CA THR A 24 -8.44 -11.16 -4.31
C THR A 24 -9.19 -11.75 -5.50
N GLY A 25 -9.95 -12.83 -5.31
CA GLY A 25 -10.52 -13.60 -6.42
C GLY A 25 -9.44 -14.24 -7.31
N GLY A 26 -8.25 -14.48 -6.76
CA GLY A 26 -7.07 -14.92 -7.51
C GLY A 26 -6.40 -13.84 -8.37
N LEU A 27 -6.83 -12.57 -8.27
CA LEU A 27 -6.22 -11.48 -9.01
C LEU A 27 -4.86 -11.06 -8.41
N PRO A 28 -3.88 -10.67 -9.25
CA PRO A 28 -2.55 -10.31 -8.79
C PRO A 28 -2.49 -8.89 -8.20
N VAL A 29 -1.71 -8.72 -7.13
CA VAL A 29 -1.24 -7.40 -6.67
C VAL A 29 0.21 -7.22 -7.09
N TYR A 30 0.44 -6.21 -7.92
CA TYR A 30 1.75 -5.86 -8.43
C TYR A 30 2.43 -4.78 -7.58
N ARG A 31 3.76 -4.82 -7.55
CA ARG A 31 4.61 -3.78 -6.99
C ARG A 31 5.84 -3.56 -7.85
N GLY A 32 6.14 -2.31 -8.18
CA GLY A 32 7.43 -1.92 -8.73
C GLY A 32 8.50 -1.89 -7.65
N LEU A 33 9.63 -2.55 -7.90
CA LEU A 33 10.83 -2.46 -7.08
C LEU A 33 11.86 -1.54 -7.75
N SER A 34 12.70 -0.90 -6.94
CA SER A 34 13.78 -0.04 -7.46
C SER A 34 15.00 -0.80 -7.95
N ARG A 35 15.07 -2.10 -7.67
CA ARG A 35 16.15 -3.02 -8.00
C ARG A 35 15.53 -4.38 -8.34
N PRO A 36 16.20 -5.21 -9.15
CA PRO A 36 15.70 -6.54 -9.42
C PRO A 36 15.86 -7.44 -8.18
N LEU A 37 15.03 -8.46 -8.09
CA LEU A 37 15.16 -9.52 -7.10
C LEU A 37 16.44 -10.32 -7.36
N ALA A 38 17.16 -10.62 -6.29
CA ALA A 38 18.34 -11.49 -6.34
C ALA A 38 17.97 -12.96 -6.65
N GLU A 39 16.73 -13.35 -6.32
CA GLU A 39 16.18 -14.70 -6.48
C GLU A 39 14.78 -14.61 -7.09
N ASP A 40 14.20 -15.72 -7.55
CA ASP A 40 12.82 -15.72 -8.10
C ASP A 40 11.77 -15.27 -7.09
N LYS A 41 12.07 -15.42 -5.80
CA LYS A 41 11.19 -15.11 -4.69
C LYS A 41 11.98 -14.65 -3.48
N ILE A 42 11.54 -13.56 -2.86
CA ILE A 42 12.14 -13.03 -1.62
C ILE A 42 11.07 -12.70 -0.59
N THR A 43 11.50 -12.47 0.65
CA THR A 43 10.67 -11.87 1.69
C THR A 43 10.94 -10.37 1.77
N LEU A 44 9.90 -9.58 1.52
CA LEU A 44 9.89 -8.14 1.81
C LEU A 44 9.37 -7.92 3.22
N TYR A 45 10.02 -7.05 3.99
CA TYR A 45 9.52 -6.60 5.28
C TYR A 45 8.87 -5.24 5.13
N ALA A 46 7.76 -5.03 5.84
CA ALA A 46 7.18 -3.69 5.92
C ALA A 46 8.19 -2.70 6.50
N PRO A 47 8.22 -1.46 5.99
CA PRO A 47 8.99 -0.40 6.63
C PRO A 47 8.42 -0.15 8.03
N SER A 48 9.30 0.12 9.00
CA SER A 48 8.87 0.57 10.33
C SER A 48 8.77 2.10 10.44
N ASP A 49 9.47 2.82 9.56
CA ASP A 49 9.55 4.28 9.53
C ASP A 49 10.01 4.75 8.15
N ARG A 50 9.10 4.74 7.16
CA ARG A 50 9.44 5.19 5.80
C ARG A 50 9.54 6.71 5.77
N ALA A 51 10.75 7.21 5.50
CA ALA A 51 10.94 8.62 5.18
C ALA A 51 10.10 9.03 3.95
N PRO A 52 9.35 10.14 4.02
CA PRO A 52 8.60 10.67 2.89
C PRO A 52 9.54 11.00 1.73
N LYS A 53 9.17 10.61 0.50
CA LYS A 53 9.94 10.96 -0.70
C LYS A 53 9.49 12.26 -1.35
N ASN A 54 8.17 12.40 -1.54
CA ASN A 54 7.59 13.46 -2.37
C ASN A 54 6.62 14.38 -1.61
N ILE A 55 6.04 13.91 -0.51
CA ILE A 55 5.15 14.70 0.35
C ILE A 55 6.01 15.30 1.47
N PRO A 56 5.93 16.61 1.77
CA PRO A 56 6.61 17.22 2.91
C PRO A 56 6.32 16.48 4.21
N GLU A 57 7.30 16.44 5.12
CA GLU A 57 7.21 15.61 6.33
C GLU A 57 6.00 15.94 7.20
N ALA A 58 5.66 17.22 7.37
CA ALA A 58 4.51 17.66 8.14
C ALA A 58 3.19 17.14 7.55
N ALA A 59 2.97 17.38 6.25
CA ALA A 59 1.80 16.88 5.52
C ALA A 59 1.72 15.35 5.53
N HIS A 60 2.86 14.67 5.36
CA HIS A 60 2.92 13.22 5.43
C HIS A 60 2.47 12.72 6.80
N ARG A 61 2.89 13.38 7.89
CA ARG A 61 2.48 13.04 9.25
C ARG A 61 0.98 13.26 9.46
N MET A 62 0.43 14.39 9.00
CA MET A 62 -1.02 14.66 9.07
C MET A 62 -1.85 13.59 8.37
N ILE A 63 -1.43 13.18 7.17
CA ILE A 63 -2.10 12.11 6.41
C ILE A 63 -2.01 10.77 7.16
N ASP A 64 -0.84 10.45 7.69
CA ASP A 64 -0.59 9.18 8.37
C ASP A 64 -1.31 9.08 9.72
N ASP A 65 -1.44 10.20 10.44
CA ASP A 65 -2.22 10.32 11.67
C ASP A 65 -3.71 10.13 11.39
N TRP A 66 -4.24 10.73 10.32
CA TRP A 66 -5.63 10.50 9.89
C TRP A 66 -5.88 9.01 9.60
N PHE A 67 -4.97 8.33 8.89
CA PHE A 67 -5.08 6.89 8.66
C PHE A 67 -5.06 6.07 9.95
N PHE A 68 -4.22 6.45 10.92
CA PHE A 68 -4.18 5.79 12.21
C PHE A 68 -5.45 6.01 13.03
N GLU A 69 -6.03 7.21 12.98
CA GLU A 69 -7.29 7.52 13.63
C GLU A 69 -8.45 6.69 13.06
N GLN A 70 -8.54 6.55 11.74
CA GLN A 70 -9.62 5.83 11.05
C GLN A 70 -9.44 4.31 11.08
N PHE A 71 -8.23 3.81 10.83
CA PHE A 71 -7.98 2.38 10.56
C PHE A 71 -7.01 1.73 11.55
N GLY A 72 -6.42 2.49 12.47
CA GLY A 72 -5.42 1.98 13.42
C GLY A 72 -4.05 1.70 12.81
N VAL A 73 -3.79 2.13 11.57
CA VAL A 73 -2.53 1.91 10.87
C VAL A 73 -2.02 3.18 10.24
N HIS A 74 -0.75 3.47 10.49
CA HIS A 74 0.02 4.49 9.80
C HIS A 74 0.42 4.00 8.39
N TYR A 75 -0.54 3.98 7.46
CA TYR A 75 -0.35 3.37 6.13
C TYR A 75 0.80 3.99 5.33
N ARG A 76 1.06 5.28 5.45
CA ARG A 76 2.11 5.94 4.66
C ARG A 76 3.51 5.55 5.12
N THR A 77 3.72 5.42 6.44
CA THR A 77 5.03 5.01 6.98
C THR A 77 5.22 3.51 7.08
N GLN A 78 4.14 2.72 7.25
CA GLN A 78 4.23 1.30 7.61
C GLN A 78 3.75 0.31 6.52
N ALA A 79 3.09 0.76 5.45
CA ALA A 79 2.55 -0.15 4.44
C ALA A 79 3.47 -0.39 3.25
N VAL A 80 3.33 -1.55 2.62
CA VAL A 80 3.85 -1.85 1.29
C VAL A 80 2.78 -1.45 0.26
N PHE A 81 3.17 -0.64 -0.72
CA PHE A 81 2.24 -0.15 -1.74
C PHE A 81 2.22 -1.10 -2.93
N GLY A 82 1.03 -1.40 -3.43
CA GLY A 82 0.78 -2.21 -4.61
C GLY A 82 -0.37 -1.65 -5.43
N THR A 83 -0.72 -2.35 -6.50
CA THR A 83 -1.79 -2.00 -7.44
C THR A 83 -2.15 -3.24 -8.26
N GLY A 84 -3.38 -3.33 -8.77
CA GLY A 84 -3.72 -4.32 -9.81
C GLY A 84 -3.27 -3.94 -11.23
N SER A 85 -2.78 -2.70 -11.43
CA SER A 85 -2.31 -2.21 -12.72
C SER A 85 -0.82 -2.47 -12.92
N LEU A 86 -0.50 -3.34 -13.89
CA LEU A 86 0.88 -3.63 -14.27
C LEU A 86 1.62 -2.37 -14.76
N ASP A 87 0.93 -1.48 -15.48
CA ASP A 87 1.52 -0.25 -16.00
C ASP A 87 1.80 0.76 -14.88
N MET A 88 0.91 0.88 -13.90
CA MET A 88 1.17 1.68 -12.71
C MET A 88 2.35 1.11 -11.92
N ALA A 89 2.42 -0.22 -11.75
CA ALA A 89 3.55 -0.85 -11.08
C ALA A 89 4.88 -0.57 -11.79
N ARG A 90 4.90 -0.65 -13.14
CA ARG A 90 6.07 -0.29 -13.97
C ARG A 90 6.45 1.18 -13.81
N ALA A 91 5.48 2.10 -13.82
CA ALA A 91 5.73 3.53 -13.64
C ALA A 91 6.36 3.88 -12.28
N ARG A 92 6.25 2.98 -11.28
CA ARG A 92 6.81 3.16 -9.93
C ARG A 92 8.09 2.35 -9.69
N MET A 93 8.56 1.57 -10.67
CA MET A 93 9.81 0.83 -10.57
C MET A 93 11.02 1.75 -10.77
N GLY A 94 12.19 1.33 -10.29
CA GLY A 94 13.45 2.04 -10.57
C GLY A 94 13.94 1.76 -11.99
N GLU A 95 14.92 2.52 -12.49
CA GLU A 95 15.47 2.33 -13.84
C GLU A 95 15.94 0.88 -14.09
N GLU A 96 16.61 0.28 -13.11
CA GLU A 96 17.03 -1.13 -13.12
C GLU A 96 16.03 -2.07 -12.41
N GLY A 97 14.85 -1.55 -12.08
CA GLY A 97 13.84 -2.23 -11.30
C GLY A 97 13.14 -3.36 -12.04
N GLU A 98 12.31 -4.09 -11.29
CA GLU A 98 11.35 -5.03 -11.89
C GLU A 98 10.00 -4.95 -11.18
N VAL A 99 8.96 -5.45 -11.84
CA VAL A 99 7.64 -5.63 -11.23
C VAL A 99 7.53 -7.04 -10.67
N VAL A 100 7.02 -7.13 -9.45
CA VAL A 100 6.80 -8.38 -8.71
C VAL A 100 5.34 -8.50 -8.30
N LEU A 101 4.91 -9.74 -8.09
CA LEU A 101 3.69 -10.07 -7.36
C LEU A 101 3.98 -10.00 -5.87
N ILE A 102 3.07 -9.45 -5.08
CA ILE A 102 3.18 -9.43 -3.62
C ILE A 102 1.97 -10.10 -2.95
N ARG A 103 2.23 -10.82 -1.85
CA ARG A 103 1.21 -11.41 -0.99
C ARG A 103 1.65 -11.39 0.48
N PRO A 104 0.74 -11.15 1.44
CA PRO A 104 1.07 -11.10 2.86
C PRO A 104 1.46 -12.49 3.39
N ASN A 105 2.39 -12.54 4.32
CA ASN A 105 2.82 -13.80 4.97
C ASN A 105 2.17 -14.02 6.35
N ALA A 106 1.41 -13.05 6.86
CA ALA A 106 0.79 -13.06 8.18
C ALA A 106 -0.53 -12.28 8.17
N ASP A 107 -1.17 -12.13 9.35
CA ASP A 107 -2.30 -11.21 9.52
C ASP A 107 -1.99 -9.86 8.89
N PHE A 108 -2.93 -9.35 8.09
CA PHE A 108 -2.75 -8.13 7.33
C PHE A 108 -4.02 -7.29 7.32
N THR A 109 -3.85 -6.03 6.96
CA THR A 109 -4.94 -5.13 6.61
C THR A 109 -4.53 -4.33 5.37
N PHE A 110 -5.49 -3.66 4.75
CA PHE A 110 -5.25 -2.88 3.56
C PHE A 110 -6.12 -1.64 3.55
N CYS A 111 -5.68 -0.65 2.80
CA CYS A 111 -6.45 0.56 2.56
C CYS A 111 -6.26 1.00 1.11
N TRP A 112 -7.38 1.35 0.47
CA TRP A 112 -7.42 1.88 -0.88
C TRP A 112 -8.58 2.86 -1.00
N SER A 113 -8.66 3.59 -2.12
CA SER A 113 -9.76 4.51 -2.38
C SER A 113 -10.27 4.33 -3.82
N PRO A 114 -11.59 4.29 -4.05
CA PRO A 114 -12.17 4.31 -5.40
C PRO A 114 -12.02 5.65 -6.10
N HIS A 115 -11.65 6.71 -5.37
CA HIS A 115 -11.54 8.09 -5.85
C HIS A 115 -10.10 8.61 -5.87
N SER A 116 -9.11 7.78 -5.54
CA SER A 116 -7.69 8.13 -5.57
C SER A 116 -6.95 7.16 -6.46
N TYR A 117 -6.42 7.65 -7.58
CA TYR A 117 -5.51 6.84 -8.40
C TYR A 117 -4.19 6.61 -7.65
N ASP A 118 -3.60 7.69 -7.12
CA ASP A 118 -2.51 7.62 -6.15
C ASP A 118 -2.48 8.85 -5.24
N LEU A 119 -2.24 8.65 -3.95
CA LEU A 119 -2.40 9.72 -2.95
C LEU A 119 -1.41 10.89 -3.13
N PHE A 120 -0.24 10.63 -3.72
CA PHE A 120 0.70 11.72 -4.00
C PHE A 120 0.17 12.64 -5.10
N GLY A 121 -0.42 12.07 -6.15
CA GLY A 121 -1.11 12.83 -7.20
C GLY A 121 -2.23 13.72 -6.64
N GLU A 122 -3.04 13.19 -5.72
CA GLU A 122 -4.11 13.96 -5.05
C GLU A 122 -3.54 15.10 -4.20
N TYR A 123 -2.53 14.81 -3.37
CA TYR A 123 -1.87 15.81 -2.54
C TYR A 123 -1.25 16.95 -3.39
N ALA A 124 -0.66 16.62 -4.54
CA ALA A 124 -0.05 17.59 -5.43
C ALA A 124 -1.04 18.61 -6.05
N GLN A 125 -2.36 18.36 -5.95
CA GLN A 125 -3.39 19.30 -6.39
C GLN A 125 -3.82 20.30 -5.30
N LEU A 126 -3.40 20.10 -4.05
CA LEU A 126 -3.77 21.00 -2.95
C LEU A 126 -3.08 22.35 -3.08
N SER A 127 -3.80 23.41 -2.69
CA SER A 127 -3.23 24.75 -2.58
C SER A 127 -2.64 25.01 -1.19
N SER A 128 -3.10 24.26 -0.18
CA SER A 128 -2.62 24.34 1.21
C SER A 128 -2.73 22.99 1.92
N ASP A 129 -1.82 22.74 2.87
CA ASP A 129 -1.88 21.58 3.77
C ASP A 129 -3.13 21.60 4.68
N ASP A 130 -3.75 22.76 4.89
CA ASP A 130 -5.02 22.88 5.64
C ASP A 130 -6.17 22.12 4.95
N GLU A 131 -6.05 21.83 3.65
CA GLU A 131 -7.06 21.11 2.87
C GLU A 131 -6.94 19.58 2.98
N ILE A 132 -5.87 19.06 3.59
CA ILE A 132 -5.56 17.62 3.67
C ILE A 132 -6.74 16.83 4.24
N ALA A 133 -7.31 17.25 5.38
CA ALA A 133 -8.41 16.51 6.00
C ALA A 133 -9.62 16.44 5.06
N SER A 134 -10.00 17.57 4.45
CA SER A 134 -11.13 17.62 3.51
C SER A 134 -10.86 16.81 2.24
N MET A 135 -9.62 16.74 1.79
CA MET A 135 -9.21 15.85 0.69
C MET A 135 -9.42 14.38 1.08
N LEU A 136 -8.86 13.95 2.22
CA LEU A 136 -8.93 12.55 2.67
C LEU A 136 -10.39 12.07 2.83
N GLU A 137 -11.27 12.91 3.37
CA GLU A 137 -12.71 12.60 3.48
C GLU A 137 -13.36 12.40 2.10
N LYS A 138 -13.03 13.24 1.11
CA LYS A 138 -13.56 13.10 -0.26
C LYS A 138 -13.04 11.87 -0.99
N LEU A 139 -11.83 11.41 -0.66
CA LEU A 139 -11.24 10.23 -1.28
C LEU A 139 -11.93 8.94 -0.81
N GLN A 140 -12.63 8.94 0.32
CA GLN A 140 -13.40 7.78 0.81
C GLN A 140 -12.54 6.50 0.90
N PHE A 141 -11.41 6.60 1.60
CA PHE A 141 -10.57 5.43 1.86
C PHE A 141 -11.35 4.31 2.57
N THR A 142 -11.09 3.07 2.20
CA THR A 142 -11.75 1.88 2.75
C THR A 142 -10.79 0.69 2.84
N ALA A 143 -11.11 -0.23 3.77
CA ALA A 143 -10.45 -1.52 3.98
C ALA A 143 -11.31 -2.71 3.50
N GLU A 144 -12.26 -2.45 2.61
CA GLU A 144 -13.21 -3.43 2.08
C GLU A 144 -12.94 -3.72 0.59
N ASN A 145 -13.45 -4.85 0.11
CA ASN A 145 -13.47 -5.25 -1.31
C ASN A 145 -12.10 -5.21 -2.01
N LEU A 146 -11.15 -6.03 -1.54
CA LEU A 146 -9.80 -6.08 -2.12
C LEU A 146 -9.81 -6.45 -3.61
N GLU A 147 -10.67 -7.36 -4.05
CA GLU A 147 -10.86 -7.68 -5.46
C GLU A 147 -11.18 -6.42 -6.29
N GLN A 148 -12.11 -5.58 -5.82
CA GLN A 148 -12.45 -4.31 -6.49
C GLN A 148 -11.27 -3.33 -6.49
N ALA A 149 -10.52 -3.26 -5.38
CA ALA A 149 -9.30 -2.46 -5.30
C ALA A 149 -8.30 -2.86 -6.41
N ILE A 150 -8.09 -4.16 -6.59
CA ILE A 150 -7.22 -4.71 -7.63
C ILE A 150 -7.75 -4.35 -9.01
N MET A 151 -9.02 -4.62 -9.28
CA MET A 151 -9.64 -4.31 -10.58
C MET A 151 -9.61 -2.83 -10.95
N SER A 152 -9.66 -1.93 -9.97
CA SER A 152 -9.58 -0.48 -10.21
C SER A 152 -8.23 -0.02 -10.75
N GLY A 153 -7.15 -0.76 -10.41
CA GLY A 153 -5.78 -0.34 -10.71
C GLY A 153 -5.27 0.81 -9.84
N ASN A 154 -6.01 1.27 -8.84
CA ASN A 154 -5.60 2.33 -7.91
C ASN A 154 -4.52 1.86 -6.92
N GLU A 155 -3.92 2.81 -6.19
CA GLU A 155 -2.97 2.53 -5.10
C GLU A 155 -3.64 1.71 -3.98
N ILE A 156 -3.02 0.58 -3.64
CA ILE A 156 -3.39 -0.26 -2.50
C ILE A 156 -2.25 -0.20 -1.49
N MET A 157 -2.55 0.24 -0.27
CA MET A 157 -1.59 0.26 0.84
C MET A 157 -1.81 -0.99 1.70
N LEU A 158 -0.91 -1.96 1.62
CA LEU A 158 -0.97 -3.22 2.36
C LEU A 158 -0.11 -3.17 3.62
N ALA A 159 -0.70 -3.46 4.78
CA ALA A 159 -0.03 -3.48 6.08
C ALA A 159 0.09 -4.93 6.59
N CYS A 160 1.31 -5.45 6.62
CA CYS A 160 1.66 -6.78 7.14
C CYS A 160 3.14 -6.76 7.55
N GLU A 161 3.54 -7.57 8.54
CA GLU A 161 4.95 -7.63 8.98
C GLU A 161 5.90 -8.02 7.84
N SER A 162 5.44 -8.91 6.94
CA SER A 162 6.20 -9.30 5.76
C SER A 162 5.33 -9.80 4.62
N PHE A 163 5.88 -9.71 3.42
CA PHE A 163 5.27 -10.13 2.17
C PHE A 163 6.20 -11.09 1.44
N THR A 164 5.64 -12.10 0.80
CA THR A 164 6.33 -12.79 -0.29
C THR A 164 6.29 -11.85 -1.49
N ALA A 165 7.44 -11.60 -2.11
CA ALA A 165 7.55 -10.98 -3.43
C ALA A 165 8.08 -12.01 -4.43
N GLU A 166 7.41 -12.16 -5.56
CA GLU A 166 7.73 -13.16 -6.58
C GLU A 166 7.80 -12.50 -7.97
N ARG A 167 8.80 -12.89 -8.76
CA ARG A 167 8.98 -12.37 -10.11
C ARG A 167 7.76 -12.69 -10.98
N VAL A 168 7.26 -11.69 -11.71
CA VAL A 168 6.24 -11.91 -12.75
C VAL A 168 6.90 -12.73 -13.87
N ARG A 169 6.56 -14.02 -13.97
CA ARG A 169 6.93 -14.83 -15.13
C ARG A 169 6.02 -14.43 -16.29
N SER A 170 6.58 -14.35 -17.50
CA SER A 170 5.86 -14.00 -18.72
C SER A 170 4.54 -14.76 -18.79
N ILE A 171 3.45 -14.02 -18.97
CA ILE A 171 2.12 -14.56 -19.29
C ILE A 171 2.11 -15.00 -20.75
#